data_AF-A0A453JR40-F1
#
_entry.id   AF-A0A453JR40-F1
#
_cell.length_a   1.000
_cell.length_b   1.000
_cell.length_c   1.000
_cell.angle_alpha   90.00
_cell.angle_beta   90.00
_cell.angle_gamma   90.00
#
_symmetry.space_group_name_H-M   'P 1'
#
loop_
_entity.id
_entity.type
_entity.pdbx_description
1 polymer ?
#
loop_
_entity_poly.entity_id
_entity_poly.type
_entity_poly.pdbx_seq_one_letter_code
_entity_poly.pdbx_strand_id
1 'polypeptide(L)'
;LRKALVEPVESLFDAAGQTTWASIESLYKRETQAILPEVFKALSGFEMGSEFSEEMVSKLRDYGQSIVENKAKEEASKILMHMKERFTVVFSHDKDSMPRTWTGKEDVRAIAKEARSAVQDSRLSNMMTNNISLCFIVKCSYTYIAGSQTSVCISRHSLG
;
A
#
# COMPACT_ATOMS: atom_id res chain seq x y z
N LEU A 1 -5.45 -18.23 -7.56
CA LEU A 1 -5.48 -17.20 -6.51
C LEU A 1 -4.39 -16.12 -6.66
N ARG A 2 -3.08 -16.45 -6.57
CA ARG A 2 -1.99 -15.45 -6.64
C ARG A 2 -2.12 -14.45 -7.79
N LYS A 3 -2.24 -14.94 -9.04
CA LYS A 3 -2.36 -14.06 -10.22
C LYS A 3 -3.58 -13.14 -10.14
N ALA A 4 -4.72 -13.67 -9.68
CA ALA A 4 -5.97 -12.92 -9.54
C ALA A 4 -5.93 -11.85 -8.44
N LEU A 5 -4.96 -11.92 -7.52
CA LEU A 5 -4.75 -10.93 -6.47
C LEU A 5 -3.62 -9.96 -6.80
N VAL A 6 -2.46 -10.43 -7.28
CA VAL A 6 -1.26 -9.59 -7.45
C VAL A 6 -1.49 -8.45 -8.44
N GLU A 7 -1.90 -8.74 -9.67
CA GLU A 7 -2.04 -7.72 -10.72
C GLU A 7 -3.14 -6.70 -10.37
N PRO A 8 -4.34 -7.10 -9.90
CA PRO A 8 -5.37 -6.12 -9.59
C PRO A 8 -5.07 -5.32 -8.32
N VAL A 9 -4.41 -5.91 -7.31
CA VAL A 9 -3.98 -5.16 -6.11
C VAL A 9 -2.93 -4.10 -6.47
N GLU A 10 -1.99 -4.44 -7.35
CA GLU A 10 -1.02 -3.47 -7.89
C GLU A 10 -1.72 -2.31 -8.59
N SER A 11 -2.64 -2.61 -9.52
CA SER A 11 -3.39 -1.59 -10.24
C SER A 11 -4.23 -0.69 -9.31
N LEU A 12 -4.78 -1.26 -8.24
CA LEU A 12 -5.51 -0.49 -7.23
C LEU A 12 -4.57 0.45 -6.45
N PHE A 13 -3.36 0.00 -6.12
CA PHE A 13 -2.35 0.86 -5.50
C PHE A 13 -1.82 1.93 -6.46
N ASP A 14 -1.64 1.63 -7.75
CA ASP A 14 -1.26 2.61 -8.77
C ASP A 14 -2.33 3.70 -8.94
N ALA A 15 -3.61 3.31 -8.89
CA ALA A 15 -4.72 4.26 -8.95
C ALA A 15 -4.79 5.15 -7.71
N ALA A 16 -4.41 4.62 -6.54
CA ALA A 16 -4.34 5.31 -5.24
C ALA A 16 -5.60 6.14 -4.92
N GLY A 17 -6.78 5.61 -5.26
CA GLY A 17 -8.08 6.24 -5.01
C GLY A 17 -8.50 6.16 -3.54
N GLN A 18 -9.50 6.97 -3.14
CA GLN A 18 -10.06 6.93 -1.78
C GLN A 18 -10.70 5.58 -1.44
N THR A 19 -11.20 4.86 -2.45
CA THR A 19 -11.84 3.54 -2.31
C THR A 19 -10.88 2.36 -2.43
N THR A 20 -9.58 2.61 -2.60
CA THR A 20 -8.56 1.56 -2.88
C THR A 20 -8.67 0.38 -1.92
N TRP A 21 -8.71 0.64 -0.61
CA TRP A 21 -8.79 -0.42 0.40
C TRP A 21 -10.10 -1.20 0.35
N ALA A 22 -11.24 -0.51 0.18
CA ALA A 22 -12.53 -1.16 0.02
C ALA A 22 -12.57 -2.04 -1.25
N SER A 23 -11.95 -1.58 -2.34
CA SER A 23 -11.79 -2.35 -3.57
C SER A 23 -10.89 -3.56 -3.39
N ILE A 24 -9.77 -3.44 -2.66
CA ILE A 24 -8.87 -4.56 -2.32
C ILE A 24 -9.61 -5.60 -1.46
N GLU A 25 -10.37 -5.16 -0.46
CA GLU A 25 -11.13 -6.06 0.42
C GLU A 25 -12.20 -6.82 -0.36
N SER A 26 -12.94 -6.13 -1.23
CA SER A 26 -13.95 -6.74 -2.09
C SER A 26 -13.34 -7.74 -3.08
N LEU A 27 -12.22 -7.37 -3.73
CA LEU A 27 -11.45 -8.24 -4.60
C LEU A 27 -10.99 -9.50 -3.86
N TYR A 28 -10.35 -9.34 -2.71
CA TYR A 28 -9.85 -10.45 -1.91
C TYR A 28 -10.96 -11.44 -1.54
N LYS A 29 -12.10 -10.94 -1.05
CA LYS A 29 -13.28 -11.76 -0.73
C LYS A 29 -13.78 -12.50 -1.97
N ARG A 30 -13.92 -11.81 -3.10
CA ARG A 30 -14.40 -12.39 -4.36
C ARG A 30 -13.49 -13.51 -4.86
N GLU A 31 -12.20 -13.26 -4.99
CA GLU A 31 -11.25 -14.24 -5.55
C GLU A 31 -11.05 -15.45 -4.63
N THR A 32 -11.07 -15.24 -3.31
CA THR A 32 -10.94 -16.34 -2.33
C THR A 32 -12.19 -17.22 -2.31
N GLN A 33 -13.39 -16.65 -2.49
CA GLN A 33 -14.62 -17.42 -2.60
C GLN A 33 -14.72 -18.16 -3.95
N ALA A 34 -14.29 -17.53 -5.05
CA ALA A 34 -14.40 -18.08 -6.39
C ALA A 34 -13.61 -19.38 -6.60
N ILE A 35 -12.50 -19.58 -5.87
CA ILE A 35 -11.66 -20.78 -6.00
C ILE A 35 -12.14 -21.96 -5.16
N LEU A 36 -13.00 -21.74 -4.15
CA LEU A 36 -13.47 -22.80 -3.24
C LEU A 36 -14.16 -23.96 -3.95
N PRO A 37 -15.10 -23.73 -4.90
CA PRO A 37 -15.77 -24.84 -5.60
C PRO A 37 -14.79 -25.72 -6.37
N GLU A 38 -13.76 -25.12 -6.98
CA GLU A 38 -12.74 -25.85 -7.73
C GLU A 38 -11.86 -26.70 -6.80
N VAL A 39 -11.48 -26.14 -5.65
CA VAL A 39 -10.72 -26.86 -4.61
C VAL A 39 -11.52 -28.03 -4.08
N PHE A 40 -12.78 -27.83 -3.69
CA PHE A 40 -13.63 -28.92 -3.21
C PHE A 40 -13.89 -29.99 -4.27
N LYS A 41 -14.06 -29.59 -5.54
CA LYS A 41 -14.19 -30.54 -6.66
C LYS A 41 -12.92 -31.37 -6.86
N ALA A 42 -11.74 -30.76 -6.73
CA ALA A 42 -10.48 -31.49 -6.85
C ALA A 42 -10.28 -32.50 -5.69
N LEU A 43 -10.95 -32.28 -4.56
CA LEU A 43 -10.82 -33.07 -3.35
C LEU A 43 -11.97 -34.04 -3.10
N SER A 44 -13.02 -34.01 -3.92
CA SER A 44 -14.22 -34.84 -3.71
C SER A 44 -13.98 -36.35 -3.84
N GLY A 45 -12.82 -36.76 -4.36
CA GLY A 45 -12.38 -38.16 -4.40
C GLY A 45 -11.66 -38.62 -3.13
N PHE A 46 -11.42 -37.73 -2.19
CA PHE A 46 -10.81 -38.02 -0.89
C PHE A 46 -11.92 -37.99 0.18
N GLU A 47 -11.87 -38.91 1.13
CA GLU A 47 -12.81 -38.95 2.25
C GLU A 47 -12.43 -37.87 3.28
N MET A 48 -12.86 -36.64 2.98
CA MET A 48 -12.50 -35.43 3.72
C MET A 48 -13.52 -35.17 4.82
N GLY A 49 -13.06 -35.15 6.08
CA GLY A 49 -13.87 -34.70 7.20
C GLY A 49 -14.14 -33.19 7.16
N SER A 50 -15.19 -32.74 7.84
CA SER A 50 -15.56 -31.31 7.92
C SER A 50 -14.42 -30.45 8.49
N GLU A 51 -13.76 -30.93 9.55
CA GLU A 51 -12.63 -30.24 10.19
C GLU A 51 -11.48 -29.97 9.21
N PHE A 52 -11.09 -30.98 8.43
CA PHE A 52 -10.00 -30.82 7.45
C PHE A 52 -10.41 -29.90 6.29
N SER A 53 -11.69 -29.91 5.90
CA SER A 53 -12.24 -29.00 4.89
C SER A 53 -12.19 -27.54 5.37
N GLU A 54 -12.51 -27.28 6.64
CA GLU A 54 -12.45 -25.95 7.25
C GLU A 54 -11.00 -25.46 7.41
N GLU A 55 -10.09 -26.32 7.84
CA GLU A 55 -8.66 -26.01 7.94
C GLU A 55 -8.09 -25.59 6.58
N MET A 56 -8.48 -26.28 5.51
CA MET A 56 -8.04 -25.94 4.16
C MET A 56 -8.57 -24.59 3.70
N VAL A 57 -9.85 -24.30 3.93
CA VAL A 57 -10.42 -22.98 3.65
C VAL A 57 -9.68 -21.89 4.41
N SER A 58 -9.34 -22.12 5.68
CA SER A 58 -8.54 -21.19 6.49
C SER A 58 -7.17 -20.96 5.88
N LYS A 59 -6.43 -22.01 5.53
CA LYS A 59 -5.09 -21.90 4.91
C LYS A 59 -5.12 -21.14 3.58
N LEU A 60 -6.16 -21.35 2.78
CA LEU A 60 -6.34 -20.63 1.52
C LEU A 60 -6.59 -19.13 1.77
N ARG A 61 -7.45 -18.80 2.75
CA ARG A 61 -7.70 -17.43 3.19
C ARG A 61 -6.41 -16.77 3.67
N ASP A 62 -5.67 -17.42 4.55
CA ASP A 62 -4.41 -16.91 5.09
C ASP A 62 -3.36 -16.70 3.98
N TYR A 63 -3.29 -17.62 3.00
CA TYR A 63 -2.44 -17.45 1.82
C TYR A 63 -2.84 -16.23 0.98
N GLY A 64 -4.13 -16.06 0.68
CA GLY A 64 -4.62 -14.88 -0.05
C GLY A 64 -4.33 -13.58 0.69
N GLN A 65 -4.51 -13.56 2.01
CA GLN A 65 -4.18 -12.42 2.86
C GLN A 65 -2.68 -12.09 2.80
N SER A 66 -1.81 -13.11 2.89
CA SER A 66 -0.37 -12.91 2.79
C SER A 66 0.06 -12.28 1.45
N ILE A 67 -0.63 -12.60 0.35
CA ILE A 67 -0.35 -12.01 -0.97
C ILE A 67 -0.68 -10.50 -0.94
N VAL A 68 -1.86 -10.14 -0.43
CA VAL A 68 -2.30 -8.73 -0.34
C VAL A 68 -1.36 -7.95 0.58
N GLU A 69 -1.00 -8.51 1.74
CA GLU A 69 -0.09 -7.87 2.69
C GLU A 69 1.31 -7.66 2.10
N ASN A 70 1.86 -8.66 1.42
CA ASN A 70 3.19 -8.54 0.81
C ASN A 70 3.18 -7.49 -0.29
N LYS A 71 2.12 -7.45 -1.13
CA LYS A 71 2.00 -6.43 -2.16
C LYS A 71 1.86 -5.03 -1.58
N ALA A 72 1.07 -4.89 -0.50
CA ALA A 72 0.97 -3.62 0.22
C ALA A 72 2.32 -3.15 0.78
N LYS A 73 3.15 -4.07 1.31
CA LYS A 73 4.51 -3.77 1.78
C LYS A 73 5.42 -3.35 0.63
N GLU A 74 5.37 -4.04 -0.50
CA GLU A 74 6.12 -3.68 -1.71
C GLU A 74 5.78 -2.26 -2.17
N GLU A 75 4.49 -1.93 -2.29
CA GLU A 75 4.09 -0.58 -2.73
C GLU A 75 4.39 0.49 -1.67
N ALA A 76 4.25 0.18 -0.38
CA ALA A 76 4.66 1.07 0.70
C ALA A 76 6.18 1.36 0.66
N SER A 77 7.02 0.39 0.25
CA SER A 77 8.46 0.59 0.15
C SER A 77 8.86 1.60 -0.95
N LYS A 78 8.01 1.78 -1.98
CA LYS A 78 8.23 2.71 -3.10
C LYS A 78 7.73 4.12 -2.80
N ILE A 79 7.03 4.33 -1.68
CA ILE A 79 6.33 5.60 -1.42
C ILE A 79 7.26 6.80 -1.38
N LEU A 80 8.46 6.66 -0.80
CA LEU A 80 9.44 7.74 -0.73
C LEU A 80 9.96 8.12 -2.12
N MET A 81 10.12 7.14 -3.02
CA MET A 81 10.50 7.38 -4.40
C MET A 81 9.43 8.19 -5.10
N HIS A 82 8.16 7.80 -4.99
CA HIS A 82 7.04 8.53 -5.59
C HIS A 82 6.86 9.93 -5.00
N MET A 83 7.05 10.09 -3.67
CA MET A 83 7.04 11.41 -3.03
C MET A 83 8.14 12.31 -3.60
N LYS A 84 9.36 11.78 -3.79
CA LYS A 84 10.48 12.49 -4.39
C LYS A 84 10.20 12.85 -5.86
N GLU A 85 9.66 11.93 -6.65
CA GLU A 85 9.29 12.16 -8.04
C GLU A 85 8.25 13.27 -8.16
N ARG A 86 7.16 13.19 -7.38
CA ARG A 86 6.11 14.22 -7.38
C ARG A 86 6.63 15.58 -6.95
N PHE A 87 7.47 15.63 -5.91
CA PHE A 87 8.12 16.87 -5.50
C PHE A 87 8.97 17.43 -6.64
N THR A 88 9.81 16.60 -7.26
CA THR A 88 10.74 17.02 -8.33
C THR A 88 9.99 17.54 -9.54
N VAL A 89 8.91 16.88 -9.94
CA VAL A 89 8.07 17.33 -11.06
C VAL A 89 7.51 18.73 -10.77
N VAL A 90 6.86 18.94 -9.63
CA VAL A 90 6.21 20.23 -9.32
C VAL A 90 7.24 21.34 -9.06
N PHE A 91 8.35 21.02 -8.39
CA PHE A 91 9.39 22.00 -8.08
C PHE A 91 10.15 22.45 -9.33
N SER A 92 10.53 21.50 -10.18
CA SER A 92 11.43 21.73 -11.30
C SER A 92 10.73 22.04 -12.62
N HIS A 93 9.40 21.93 -12.71
CA HIS A 93 8.64 22.29 -13.91
C HIS A 93 7.76 23.52 -13.66
N ASP A 94 7.48 24.27 -14.71
CA ASP A 94 6.53 25.36 -14.71
C ASP A 94 5.09 24.86 -14.92
N LYS A 95 4.15 25.80 -15.13
CA LYS A 95 2.72 25.49 -15.28
C LYS A 95 2.41 24.76 -16.59
N ASP A 96 3.28 24.87 -17.58
CA ASP A 96 3.14 24.21 -18.88
C ASP A 96 3.82 22.82 -18.86
N SER A 97 4.25 22.35 -17.69
CA SER A 97 5.02 21.11 -17.50
C SER A 97 6.37 21.12 -18.22
N MET A 98 6.91 22.30 -18.51
CA MET A 98 8.24 22.47 -19.08
C MET A 98 9.28 22.63 -17.97
N PRO A 99 10.53 22.17 -18.16
CA PRO A 99 11.59 22.40 -17.18
C PRO A 99 11.74 23.90 -16.87
N ARG A 100 11.60 24.23 -15.60
CA ARG A 100 11.62 25.61 -15.11
C ARG A 100 13.00 26.22 -15.32
N THR A 101 13.03 27.39 -15.92
CA THR A 101 14.24 28.21 -16.00
C THR A 101 14.35 29.08 -14.74
N TRP A 102 15.47 29.01 -14.03
CA TRP A 102 15.71 29.80 -12.82
C TRP A 102 16.36 31.13 -13.19
N THR A 103 15.59 32.22 -13.13
CA THR A 103 16.06 33.57 -13.47
C THR A 103 16.38 34.42 -12.23
N GLY A 104 16.06 33.92 -11.04
CA GLY A 104 16.25 34.62 -9.75
C GLY A 104 15.07 35.53 -9.38
N LYS A 105 14.03 35.61 -10.22
CA LYS A 105 12.80 36.37 -9.99
C LYS A 105 11.70 35.52 -9.35
N GLU A 106 11.88 34.21 -9.35
CA GLU A 106 10.89 33.26 -8.86
C GLU A 106 10.83 33.26 -7.33
N ASP A 107 9.63 33.16 -6.76
CA ASP A 107 9.47 32.89 -5.33
C ASP A 107 9.73 31.41 -5.05
N VAL A 108 11.01 31.08 -4.83
CA VAL A 108 11.47 29.73 -4.51
C VAL A 108 10.75 29.16 -3.28
N ARG A 109 10.39 30.00 -2.30
CA ARG A 109 9.73 29.55 -1.07
C ARG A 109 8.29 29.14 -1.35
N ALA A 110 7.57 29.91 -2.17
CA ALA A 110 6.23 29.57 -2.62
C ALA A 110 6.24 28.28 -3.45
N ILE A 111 7.17 28.16 -4.41
CA ILE A 111 7.33 26.95 -5.25
C ILE A 111 7.63 25.72 -4.38
N ALA A 112 8.55 25.83 -3.42
CA ALA A 112 8.84 24.73 -2.51
C ALA A 112 7.63 24.37 -1.63
N LYS A 113 6.81 25.35 -1.24
CA LYS A 113 5.58 25.11 -0.47
C LYS A 113 4.55 24.37 -1.31
N GLU A 114 4.32 24.81 -2.54
CA GLU A 114 3.43 24.15 -3.50
C GLU A 114 3.88 22.71 -3.76
N ALA A 115 5.16 22.49 -4.03
CA ALA A 115 5.71 21.14 -4.24
C ALA A 115 5.52 20.24 -3.01
N ARG A 116 5.69 20.75 -1.78
CA ARG A 116 5.39 20.00 -0.55
C ARG A 116 3.91 19.70 -0.41
N SER A 117 3.04 20.67 -0.67
CA SER A 117 1.58 20.47 -0.64
C SER A 117 1.14 19.45 -1.67
N ALA A 118 1.71 19.45 -2.87
CA ALA A 118 1.41 18.46 -3.91
C ALA A 118 1.82 17.04 -3.53
N VAL A 119 2.81 16.86 -2.64
CA VAL A 119 3.17 15.56 -2.05
C VAL A 119 2.20 15.15 -0.95
N GLN A 120 1.70 16.09 -0.14
CA GLN A 120 0.74 15.81 0.94
C GLN A 120 -0.69 15.58 0.42
N ASP A 121 -1.09 16.34 -0.59
CA ASP A 121 -2.32 16.18 -1.36
C ASP A 121 -2.20 15.04 -2.38
N SER A 122 -0.98 14.50 -2.56
CA SER A 122 -0.82 13.32 -3.39
C SER A 122 -1.56 12.13 -2.78
N ARG A 123 -2.15 11.36 -3.69
CA ARG A 123 -2.84 10.09 -3.51
C ARG A 123 -2.11 9.08 -2.60
N LEU A 124 -0.81 9.26 -2.37
CA LEU A 124 0.07 8.47 -1.50
C LEU A 124 -0.25 8.65 0.01
N SER A 125 -0.77 9.80 0.42
CA SER A 125 -1.18 10.05 1.82
C SER A 125 -2.33 9.12 2.25
N ASN A 126 -3.25 8.79 1.33
CA ASN A 126 -4.38 7.88 1.57
C ASN A 126 -3.94 6.41 1.78
N MET A 127 -2.81 6.01 1.18
CA MET A 127 -2.20 4.69 1.43
C MET A 127 -1.60 4.61 2.84
N MET A 128 -1.10 5.72 3.39
CA MET A 128 -0.50 5.78 4.73
C MET A 128 -1.50 5.99 5.87
N THR A 129 -2.61 6.69 5.63
CA THR A 129 -3.54 7.12 6.68
C THR A 129 -4.62 6.11 7.05
N ASN A 130 -5.07 5.25 6.13
CA ASN A 130 -6.10 4.23 6.40
C ASN A 130 -5.55 2.95 7.04
N ASN A 131 -4.35 3.03 7.58
CA ASN A 131 -3.53 1.91 7.98
C ASN A 131 -3.48 1.79 9.52
N ILE A 132 -4.64 1.59 10.15
CA ILE A 132 -4.70 1.35 11.59
C ILE A 132 -4.13 -0.05 11.95
N SER A 133 -3.90 -0.93 10.95
CA SER A 133 -3.37 -2.29 11.19
C SER A 133 -1.93 -2.59 10.70
N LEU A 134 -1.29 -1.80 9.81
CA LEU A 134 0.18 -1.85 9.56
C LEU A 134 0.93 -0.64 10.18
N CYS A 135 0.28 0.13 11.07
CA CYS A 135 0.88 1.28 11.76
C CYS A 135 2.15 0.92 12.55
N PHE A 136 2.44 -0.36 12.78
CA PHE A 136 3.67 -0.82 13.43
C PHE A 136 4.92 -0.84 12.55
N ILE A 137 4.80 -0.91 11.22
CA ILE A 137 5.99 -1.01 10.34
C ILE A 137 6.41 0.36 9.78
N VAL A 138 5.46 1.28 9.53
CA VAL A 138 5.74 2.53 8.79
C VAL A 138 5.89 3.78 9.67
N LYS A 139 5.60 3.68 10.98
CA LYS A 139 5.75 4.82 11.91
C LYS A 139 7.20 5.31 12.08
N CYS A 140 8.18 4.54 11.62
CA CYS A 140 9.59 4.93 11.58
C CYS A 140 9.98 5.86 10.42
N SER A 141 9.18 5.97 9.35
CA SER A 141 9.56 6.78 8.18
C SER A 141 8.96 8.20 8.21
N TYR A 142 7.79 8.38 8.84
CA TYR A 142 7.09 9.67 8.84
C TYR A 142 7.70 10.67 9.84
N THR A 143 8.34 10.20 10.92
CA THR A 143 9.02 11.05 11.91
C THR A 143 10.34 11.63 11.42
N TYR A 144 10.95 11.05 10.39
CA TYR A 144 12.23 11.54 9.84
C TYR A 144 12.09 12.73 8.89
N ILE A 145 10.92 12.88 8.23
CA ILE A 145 10.68 13.96 7.26
C ILE A 145 10.02 15.18 7.92
N ALA A 146 9.32 14.99 9.04
CA ALA A 146 8.57 16.06 9.71
C ALA A 146 9.35 16.84 10.80
N GLY A 147 10.64 16.58 11.02
CA GLY A 147 11.47 17.37 11.94
C GLY A 147 11.04 17.35 13.41
N SER A 148 10.27 16.36 13.83
CA SER A 148 9.87 16.19 15.24
C SER A 148 10.87 15.26 15.94
N GLN A 149 11.77 15.85 16.74
CA GLN A 149 12.50 15.08 17.74
C GLN A 149 11.49 14.57 18.78
N THR A 150 11.37 13.24 18.85
CA THR A 150 11.11 12.39 20.03
C THR A 150 10.06 11.32 19.72
N SER A 151 10.50 10.08 19.49
CA SER A 151 9.90 8.93 20.19
C SER A 151 10.85 7.74 20.16
N VAL A 152 11.31 7.40 21.35
CA VAL A 152 11.89 6.11 21.73
C VAL A 152 11.03 4.96 21.18
N CYS A 153 11.61 4.13 20.31
CA CYS A 153 11.05 2.82 19.96
C CYS A 153 11.70 1.78 20.87
N ILE A 154 11.09 1.46 22.01
CA ILE A 154 11.48 0.28 22.79
C ILE A 154 10.83 -0.93 22.12
N SER A 155 11.67 -1.69 21.41
CA SER A 155 11.40 -3.06 21.03
C SER A 155 11.30 -3.92 22.29
N ARG A 156 10.25 -4.75 22.41
CA ARG A 156 10.36 -6.04 23.09
C ARG A 156 9.32 -7.03 22.57
N HIS A 157 9.78 -7.87 21.66
CA HIS A 157 9.39 -9.28 21.59
C HIS A 157 10.32 -10.05 22.55
N SER A 158 9.74 -10.84 23.44
CA SER A 158 10.31 -12.03 24.09
C SER A 158 9.08 -12.90 24.38
N LEU A 159 8.78 -13.97 23.65
CA LEU A 159 9.34 -15.32 23.79
C LEU A 159 9.53 -15.70 25.26
N GLY A 160 8.63 -16.56 25.77
CA GLY A 160 8.58 -17.07 27.13
C GLY A 160 7.14 -17.17 27.63
#